data_AF-C7Z9H7-F1
#
_entry.id   AF-C7Z9H7-F1
#
_cell.length_a   1.000
_cell.length_b   1.000
_cell.length_c   1.000
_cell.angle_alpha   90.00
_cell.angle_beta   90.00
_cell.angle_gamma   90.00
#
_symmetry.space_group_name_H-M   'P 1'
#
loop_
_entity.id
_entity.type
_entity.pdbx_description
1 polymer ?
#
loop_
_entity_poly.entity_id
_entity_poly.type
_entity_poly.pdbx_seq_one_letter_code
_entity_poly.pdbx_strand_id
1 'polypeptide(L)'
;MQKVSEKVSGAHERVGEMLDQAEAGKIPGTKGHHPVSAVIGTALTGGMENAGTKGYLAAYIKELEANPLRTKMLTAGTLASAQELIASWLAKDRNKHGNYFTARVPKMAAYGALVSAPLGHFLIWALQKTFKGRTSLRAKILQILVSNLIIAPIQNSVYLVAMALIAGARTYHQVRATVKVGFWKVMRVSWITSPICLAFAQKFLPDQLWIPFFNIVSFIIGTYINTVTKKKRLAALRKKHFGDDRRPDDRRSTAGMPPPRDDYPPPMGGPNPPY
;
A
#
# COMPACT_ATOMS: atom_id res chain seq x y z
N MET A 1 11.42 16.06 -35.62
CA MET A 1 12.31 14.89 -35.37
C MET A 1 13.69 15.31 -34.84
N GLN A 2 14.33 16.34 -35.39
CA GLN A 2 15.66 16.82 -34.99
C GLN A 2 15.81 17.19 -33.50
N LYS A 3 14.87 17.98 -32.93
CA LYS A 3 14.85 18.34 -31.49
C LYS A 3 14.70 17.16 -30.52
N VAL A 4 14.08 16.06 -30.96
CA VAL A 4 13.94 14.84 -30.14
C VAL A 4 15.23 14.05 -30.18
N SER A 5 15.88 13.97 -31.35
CA SER A 5 17.18 13.32 -31.51
C SER A 5 18.28 14.01 -30.72
N GLU A 6 18.34 15.34 -30.71
CA GLU A 6 19.31 16.11 -29.91
C GLU A 6 19.12 15.91 -28.40
N LYS A 7 17.86 15.89 -27.93
CA LYS A 7 17.55 15.63 -26.51
C LYS A 7 17.92 14.22 -26.08
N VAL A 8 17.71 13.23 -26.95
CA VAL A 8 18.07 11.83 -26.67
C VAL A 8 19.58 11.65 -26.70
N SER A 9 20.27 12.28 -27.65
CA SER A 9 21.74 12.28 -27.74
C SER A 9 22.37 12.89 -26.48
N GLY A 10 21.93 14.08 -26.07
CA GLY A 10 22.45 14.73 -24.88
C GLY A 10 22.08 14.03 -23.56
N ALA A 11 21.06 13.17 -23.55
CA ALA A 11 20.75 12.33 -22.40
C ALA A 11 21.69 11.11 -22.32
N HIS A 12 22.00 10.49 -23.46
CA HIS A 12 22.96 9.38 -23.53
C HIS A 12 24.37 9.81 -23.11
N GLU A 13 24.80 10.99 -23.55
CA GLU A 13 26.14 11.53 -23.26
C GLU A 13 26.32 11.80 -21.76
N ARG A 14 25.33 12.42 -21.11
CA ARG A 14 25.33 12.64 -19.65
C ARG A 14 25.32 11.34 -18.84
N VAL A 15 24.61 10.32 -19.31
CA VAL A 15 24.60 9.00 -18.64
C VAL A 15 25.96 8.33 -18.78
N GLY A 16 26.62 8.47 -19.94
CA GLY A 16 28.00 8.00 -20.15
C GLY A 16 28.99 8.67 -19.21
N GLU A 17 28.97 10.01 -19.13
CA GLU A 17 29.86 10.76 -18.24
C GLU A 17 29.67 10.39 -16.76
N MET A 18 28.43 10.15 -16.33
CA MET A 18 28.16 9.71 -14.95
C MET A 18 28.67 8.28 -14.69
N LEU A 19 28.61 7.39 -15.69
CA LEU A 19 29.14 6.03 -15.57
C LEU A 19 30.66 6.03 -15.43
N ASP A 20 31.35 6.83 -16.24
CA ASP A 20 32.82 6.98 -16.15
C ASP A 20 33.24 7.53 -14.78
N GLN A 21 32.48 8.50 -14.25
CA GLN A 21 32.71 9.05 -12.91
C GLN A 21 32.40 8.03 -11.80
N ALA A 22 31.41 7.15 -12.01
CA ALA A 22 31.07 6.09 -11.08
C ALA A 22 32.14 4.99 -11.06
N GLU A 23 32.64 4.56 -12.22
CA GLU A 23 33.73 3.59 -12.36
C GLU A 23 35.04 4.10 -11.75
N ALA A 24 35.30 5.41 -11.90
CA ALA A 24 36.43 6.08 -11.27
C ALA A 24 36.27 6.27 -9.74
N GLY A 25 35.16 5.84 -9.13
CA GLY A 25 34.89 6.00 -7.70
C GLY A 25 34.73 7.46 -7.25
N LYS A 26 34.48 8.38 -8.20
CA LYS A 26 34.36 9.82 -7.93
C LYS A 26 32.98 10.23 -7.43
N ILE A 27 32.02 9.31 -7.40
CA ILE A 27 30.71 9.51 -6.77
C ILE A 27 30.87 9.32 -5.25
N PRO A 28 30.68 10.38 -4.45
CA PRO A 28 30.79 10.32 -2.99
C PRO A 28 29.91 9.22 -2.36
N GLY A 29 30.49 8.44 -1.44
CA GLY A 29 29.80 7.34 -0.75
C GLY A 29 29.77 6.01 -1.53
N THR A 30 30.42 5.93 -2.69
CA THR A 30 30.55 4.69 -3.47
C THR A 30 32.02 4.32 -3.65
N LYS A 31 32.31 3.03 -3.85
CA LYS A 31 33.68 2.50 -4.03
C LYS A 31 33.99 2.13 -5.50
N GLY A 32 33.15 2.57 -6.44
CA GLY A 32 33.28 2.26 -7.86
C GLY A 32 32.97 0.82 -8.31
N HIS A 33 32.76 -0.13 -7.38
CA HIS A 33 32.47 -1.54 -7.73
C HIS A 33 31.13 -1.77 -8.47
N HIS A 34 30.15 -0.87 -8.31
CA HIS A 34 28.83 -0.98 -8.94
C HIS A 34 28.42 0.34 -9.61
N PRO A 35 29.07 0.70 -10.73
CA PRO A 35 28.98 2.02 -11.33
C PRO A 35 27.56 2.36 -11.78
N VAL A 36 26.88 1.41 -12.44
CA VAL A 36 25.49 1.57 -12.88
C VAL A 36 24.56 1.87 -11.70
N SER A 37 24.70 1.16 -10.57
CA SER A 37 23.87 1.41 -9.39
C SER A 37 24.20 2.75 -8.72
N ALA A 38 25.45 3.18 -8.77
CA ALA A 38 25.90 4.46 -8.24
C ALA A 38 25.34 5.62 -9.08
N VAL A 39 25.34 5.49 -10.41
CA VAL A 39 24.72 6.45 -11.33
C VAL A 39 23.21 6.53 -11.11
N ILE A 40 22.52 5.38 -11.08
CA ILE A 40 21.08 5.33 -10.83
C ILE A 40 20.75 5.92 -9.47
N GLY A 41 21.48 5.54 -8.43
CA GLY A 41 21.31 6.05 -7.07
C GLY A 41 21.49 7.57 -7.03
N THR A 42 22.58 8.07 -7.61
CA THR A 42 22.91 9.50 -7.67
C THR A 42 21.85 10.29 -8.42
N ALA A 43 21.40 9.78 -9.58
CA ALA A 43 20.32 10.40 -10.35
C ALA A 43 19.01 10.46 -9.57
N LEU A 44 18.63 9.38 -8.88
CA LEU A 44 17.45 9.33 -8.03
C LEU A 44 17.54 10.24 -6.80
N THR A 45 18.75 10.50 -6.29
CA THR A 45 18.97 11.38 -5.12
C THR A 45 19.24 12.84 -5.47
N GLY A 46 19.01 13.25 -6.73
CA GLY A 46 19.12 14.65 -7.15
C GLY A 46 20.43 15.02 -7.86
N GLY A 47 21.16 14.05 -8.40
CA GLY A 47 22.37 14.27 -9.21
C GLY A 47 23.66 14.38 -8.41
N MET A 48 24.78 14.57 -9.14
CA MET A 48 26.15 14.66 -8.60
C MET A 48 26.32 15.80 -7.59
N GLU A 49 25.59 16.91 -7.77
CA GLU A 49 25.59 18.05 -6.84
C GLU A 49 25.07 17.68 -5.45
N ASN A 50 24.20 16.66 -5.38
CA ASN A 50 23.67 16.12 -4.14
C ASN A 50 24.40 14.85 -3.69
N ALA A 51 25.36 14.33 -4.47
CA ALA A 51 26.12 13.15 -4.11
C ALA A 51 27.01 13.47 -2.90
N GLY A 52 26.79 12.74 -1.79
CA GLY A 52 27.44 13.01 -0.49
C GLY A 52 26.71 14.01 0.41
N THR A 53 25.64 14.67 -0.05
CA THR A 53 24.73 15.43 0.82
C THR A 53 23.71 14.51 1.50
N LYS A 54 22.92 15.02 2.46
CA LYS A 54 21.76 14.29 3.02
C LYS A 54 20.69 14.18 1.92
N GLY A 55 20.80 13.19 1.03
CA GLY A 55 19.86 12.94 -0.06
C GLY A 55 18.40 12.77 0.39
N TYR A 56 17.44 12.68 -0.53
CA TYR A 56 16.00 12.66 -0.21
C TYR A 56 15.60 11.64 0.87
N LEU A 57 16.25 10.48 0.90
CA LEU A 57 16.03 9.48 1.95
C LEU A 57 16.49 10.00 3.33
N ALA A 58 17.64 10.65 3.41
CA ALA A 58 18.12 11.24 4.66
C ALA A 58 17.27 12.45 5.08
N ALA A 59 16.78 13.27 4.14
CA ALA A 59 15.81 14.32 4.42
C ALA A 59 14.48 13.75 4.94
N TYR A 60 13.99 12.66 4.34
CA TYR A 60 12.82 11.93 4.82
C TYR A 60 13.02 11.37 6.22
N ILE A 61 14.15 10.70 6.49
CA ILE A 61 14.49 10.17 7.82
C ILE A 61 14.57 11.30 8.85
N LYS A 62 15.19 12.43 8.50
CA LYS A 62 15.24 13.62 9.36
C LYS A 62 13.83 14.12 9.71
N GLU A 63 12.94 14.22 8.74
CA GLU A 63 11.55 14.62 8.98
C GLU A 63 10.76 13.55 9.75
N LEU A 64 11.09 12.28 9.58
CA LEU A 64 10.48 11.18 10.31
C LEU A 64 10.88 11.18 11.79
N GLU A 65 12.08 11.65 12.11
CA GLU A 65 12.57 11.83 13.49
C GLU A 65 12.07 13.13 14.12
N ALA A 66 12.15 14.25 13.39
CA ALA A 66 11.77 15.57 13.90
C ALA A 66 10.25 15.76 13.99
N ASN A 67 9.51 15.27 12.99
CA ASN A 67 8.06 15.45 12.85
C ASN A 67 7.33 14.11 12.60
N PRO A 68 7.48 13.12 13.51
CA PRO A 68 7.11 11.72 13.24
C PRO A 68 5.64 11.51 12.88
N LEU A 69 4.72 12.24 13.51
CA LEU A 69 3.30 12.11 13.20
C LEU A 69 2.98 12.69 11.82
N ARG A 70 3.38 13.94 11.56
CA ARG A 70 3.15 14.63 10.27
C ARG A 70 3.72 13.83 9.10
N THR A 71 4.97 13.37 9.23
CA THR A 71 5.63 12.61 8.18
C THR A 71 4.91 11.29 7.91
N LYS A 72 4.53 10.55 8.96
CA LYS A 72 3.73 9.31 8.80
C LYS A 72 2.38 9.58 8.14
N MET A 73 1.70 10.67 8.48
CA MET A 73 0.41 11.04 7.88
C MET A 73 0.56 11.32 6.37
N LEU A 74 1.55 12.14 5.99
CA LEU A 74 1.81 12.46 4.58
C LEU A 74 2.21 11.20 3.79
N THR A 75 3.09 10.38 4.34
CA THR A 75 3.50 9.13 3.69
C THR A 75 2.35 8.15 3.55
N ALA A 76 1.58 7.91 4.62
CA ALA A 76 0.46 6.96 4.57
C ALA A 76 -0.65 7.40 3.62
N GLY A 77 -1.01 8.70 3.61
CA GLY A 77 -1.98 9.22 2.66
C GLY A 77 -1.52 9.12 1.21
N THR A 78 -0.26 9.49 0.95
CA THR A 78 0.34 9.39 -0.39
C THR A 78 0.34 7.95 -0.88
N LEU A 79 0.87 7.02 -0.08
CA LEU A 79 0.93 5.60 -0.44
C LEU A 79 -0.46 5.01 -0.62
N ALA A 80 -1.43 5.28 0.27
CA ALA A 80 -2.79 4.75 0.14
C ALA A 80 -3.49 5.23 -1.13
N SER A 81 -3.33 6.51 -1.48
CA SER A 81 -3.89 7.07 -2.73
C SER A 81 -3.25 6.47 -3.97
N ALA A 82 -1.92 6.29 -3.96
CA ALA A 82 -1.18 5.67 -5.04
C ALA A 82 -1.54 4.18 -5.21
N GLN A 83 -1.69 3.44 -4.10
CA GLN A 83 -2.18 2.06 -4.11
C GLN A 83 -3.55 1.95 -4.79
N GLU A 84 -4.49 2.82 -4.44
CA GLU A 84 -5.82 2.81 -5.04
C GLU A 84 -5.79 3.18 -6.52
N LEU A 85 -4.98 4.16 -6.91
CA LEU A 85 -4.83 4.58 -8.30
C LEU A 85 -4.24 3.47 -9.17
N ILE A 86 -3.13 2.85 -8.73
CA ILE A 86 -2.47 1.75 -9.43
C ILE A 86 -3.40 0.53 -9.48
N ALA A 87 -4.07 0.21 -8.36
CA ALA A 87 -5.01 -0.91 -8.33
C ALA A 87 -6.21 -0.68 -9.27
N SER A 88 -6.72 0.55 -9.36
CA SER A 88 -7.75 0.92 -10.34
C SER A 88 -7.27 0.74 -11.78
N TRP A 89 -6.05 1.16 -12.08
CA TRP A 89 -5.43 0.98 -13.39
C TRP A 89 -5.26 -0.52 -13.74
N LEU A 90 -4.64 -1.30 -12.85
CA LEU A 90 -4.40 -2.74 -13.05
C LEU A 90 -5.69 -3.58 -13.13
N ALA A 91 -6.73 -3.19 -12.40
CA ALA A 91 -8.03 -3.85 -12.44
C ALA A 91 -8.92 -3.40 -13.62
N LYS A 92 -8.50 -2.37 -14.37
CA LYS A 92 -9.31 -1.67 -15.38
C LYS A 92 -10.62 -1.12 -14.79
N ASP A 93 -10.58 -0.67 -13.53
CA ASP A 93 -11.69 -0.10 -12.76
C ASP A 93 -11.81 1.40 -13.08
N ARG A 94 -12.53 1.73 -14.15
CA ARG A 94 -12.71 3.11 -14.65
C ARG A 94 -13.91 3.80 -13.99
N ASN A 95 -13.80 5.11 -13.80
CA ASN A 95 -14.93 5.95 -13.40
C ASN A 95 -15.89 6.20 -14.60
N LYS A 96 -17.00 6.91 -14.35
CA LYS A 96 -18.01 7.26 -15.37
C LYS A 96 -17.45 8.03 -16.58
N HIS A 97 -16.32 8.71 -16.40
CA HIS A 97 -15.65 9.53 -17.42
C HIS A 97 -14.45 8.80 -18.07
N GLY A 98 -14.28 7.49 -17.82
CA GLY A 98 -13.20 6.68 -18.40
C GLY A 98 -11.84 6.77 -17.69
N ASN A 99 -11.71 7.59 -16.64
CA ASN A 99 -10.45 7.80 -15.93
C ASN A 99 -10.28 6.81 -14.76
N TYR A 100 -9.03 6.49 -14.42
CA TYR A 100 -8.70 5.63 -13.26
C TYR A 100 -8.68 6.38 -11.93
N PHE A 101 -8.70 7.71 -11.96
CA PHE A 101 -8.88 8.55 -10.78
C PHE A 101 -10.35 8.48 -10.34
N THR A 102 -10.66 7.50 -9.50
CA THR A 102 -12.00 7.31 -8.94
C THR A 102 -12.19 8.13 -7.67
N ALA A 103 -13.45 8.33 -7.25
CA ALA A 103 -13.76 8.99 -5.97
C ALA A 103 -13.21 8.25 -4.73
N ARG A 104 -12.61 7.07 -4.89
CA ARG A 104 -11.94 6.31 -3.82
C ARG A 104 -10.51 6.77 -3.58
N VAL A 105 -9.83 7.29 -4.59
CA VAL A 105 -8.43 7.77 -4.47
C VAL A 105 -8.29 8.85 -3.38
N PRO A 106 -9.07 9.96 -3.41
CA PRO A 106 -8.98 10.97 -2.35
C PRO A 106 -9.45 10.45 -0.98
N LYS A 107 -10.42 9.52 -0.94
CA LYS A 107 -10.87 8.89 0.32
C LYS A 107 -9.78 8.00 0.93
N MET A 108 -9.02 7.29 0.10
CA MET A 108 -7.88 6.49 0.52
C MET A 108 -6.75 7.38 1.02
N ALA A 109 -6.50 8.52 0.36
CA ALA A 109 -5.57 9.52 0.83
C ALA A 109 -5.94 10.02 2.24
N ALA A 110 -7.21 10.42 2.42
CA ALA A 110 -7.73 10.89 3.70
C ALA A 110 -7.68 9.79 4.78
N TYR A 111 -8.03 8.55 4.43
CA TYR A 111 -7.91 7.41 5.35
C TYR A 111 -6.46 7.20 5.81
N GLY A 112 -5.51 7.15 4.87
CA GLY A 112 -4.10 6.98 5.20
C GLY A 112 -3.57 8.09 6.12
N ALA A 113 -3.86 9.34 5.76
CA ALA A 113 -3.34 10.51 6.46
C ALA A 113 -4.05 10.79 7.79
N LEU A 114 -5.37 10.70 7.86
CA LEU A 114 -6.15 11.19 9.00
C LEU A 114 -6.61 10.08 9.95
N VAL A 115 -6.62 8.83 9.51
CA VAL A 115 -7.11 7.70 10.31
C VAL A 115 -5.99 6.71 10.59
N SER A 116 -5.41 6.12 9.55
CA SER A 116 -4.46 5.01 9.68
C SER A 116 -3.17 5.42 10.38
N ALA A 117 -2.51 6.49 9.91
CA ALA A 117 -1.25 6.94 10.49
C ALA A 117 -1.40 7.46 11.94
N PRO A 118 -2.36 8.34 12.27
CA PRO A 118 -2.54 8.81 13.66
C PRO A 118 -2.89 7.67 14.62
N LEU A 119 -3.80 6.77 14.23
CA LEU A 119 -4.15 5.61 15.05
C LEU A 119 -2.93 4.73 15.33
N GLY A 120 -2.19 4.36 14.28
CA GLY A 120 -0.99 3.54 14.43
C GLY A 120 0.09 4.22 15.26
N HIS A 121 0.30 5.52 15.06
CA HIS A 121 1.25 6.30 15.86
C HIS A 121 0.88 6.27 17.34
N PHE A 122 -0.37 6.56 17.68
CA PHE A 122 -0.85 6.61 19.06
C PHE A 122 -0.80 5.24 19.74
N LEU A 123 -1.27 4.19 19.06
CA LEU A 123 -1.28 2.82 19.61
C LEU A 123 0.14 2.31 19.90
N ILE A 124 1.09 2.55 19.00
CA ILE A 124 2.49 2.17 19.22
C ILE A 124 3.11 3.06 20.30
N TRP A 125 2.84 4.36 20.33
CA TRP A 125 3.29 5.23 21.42
C TRP A 125 2.80 4.75 22.78
N ALA A 126 1.51 4.38 22.90
CA ALA A 126 0.93 3.83 24.12
C ALA A 126 1.62 2.51 24.52
N LEU A 127 1.84 1.61 23.56
CA LEU A 127 2.59 0.37 23.79
C LEU A 127 4.01 0.65 24.31
N GLN A 128 4.76 1.55 23.66
CA GLN A 128 6.12 1.91 24.07
C GLN A 128 6.14 2.57 25.45
N LYS A 129 5.13 3.39 25.77
CA LYS A 129 4.99 4.02 27.09
C LYS A 129 4.77 2.98 28.19
N THR A 130 3.92 1.98 27.95
CA THR A 130 3.62 0.89 28.91
C THR A 130 4.84 0.01 29.20
N PHE A 131 5.69 -0.22 28.21
CA PHE A 131 6.90 -1.04 28.34
C PHE A 131 8.18 -0.23 28.59
N LYS A 132 8.07 1.08 28.83
CA LYS A 132 9.23 1.95 29.08
C LYS A 132 10.04 1.45 30.28
N GLY A 133 11.36 1.31 30.11
CA GLY A 133 12.26 0.84 31.16
C GLY A 133 12.27 -0.68 31.39
N ARG A 134 11.47 -1.45 30.65
CA ARG A 134 11.44 -2.92 30.74
C ARG A 134 12.37 -3.53 29.70
N THR A 135 13.61 -3.85 30.09
CA THR A 135 14.64 -4.34 29.16
C THR A 135 14.78 -5.87 29.10
N SER A 136 14.11 -6.60 30.00
CA SER A 136 14.22 -8.05 30.09
C SER A 136 13.70 -8.76 28.83
N LEU A 137 14.26 -9.94 28.52
CA LEU A 137 13.81 -10.76 27.39
C LEU A 137 12.31 -11.07 27.48
N ARG A 138 11.82 -11.38 28.69
CA ARG A 138 10.39 -11.60 28.97
C ARG A 138 9.55 -10.37 28.60
N ALA A 139 10.01 -9.17 28.95
CA ALA A 139 9.30 -7.94 28.61
C ALA A 139 9.27 -7.68 27.10
N LYS A 140 10.37 -7.93 26.39
CA LYS A 140 10.42 -7.80 24.92
C LYS A 140 9.46 -8.78 24.23
N ILE A 141 9.42 -10.04 24.67
CA ILE A 141 8.48 -11.05 24.16
C ILE A 141 7.04 -10.60 24.43
N LEU A 142 6.74 -10.18 25.66
CA LEU A 142 5.39 -9.72 26.02
C LEU A 142 4.97 -8.49 25.20
N GLN A 143 5.89 -7.55 24.95
CA GLN A 143 5.63 -6.38 24.12
C GLN A 143 5.27 -6.77 22.68
N ILE A 144 5.97 -7.75 22.11
CA ILE A 144 5.68 -8.30 20.77
C ILE A 144 4.31 -8.98 20.76
N LEU A 145 3.97 -9.75 21.80
CA LEU A 145 2.66 -10.41 21.91
C LEU A 145 1.53 -9.38 22.01
N VAL A 146 1.67 -8.35 22.85
CA VAL A 146 0.68 -7.27 22.96
C VAL A 146 0.53 -6.53 21.62
N SER A 147 1.64 -6.26 20.93
CA SER A 147 1.62 -5.65 19.60
C SER A 147 0.80 -6.50 18.60
N ASN A 148 1.04 -7.82 18.57
CA ASN A 148 0.41 -8.71 17.59
C ASN A 148 -1.03 -9.12 17.95
N LEU A 149 -1.37 -9.17 19.24
CA LEU A 149 -2.66 -9.69 19.72
C LEU A 149 -3.65 -8.59 20.13
N ILE A 150 -3.19 -7.34 20.29
CA ILE A 150 -4.05 -6.20 20.65
C ILE A 150 -3.94 -5.11 19.59
N ILE A 151 -2.74 -4.60 19.34
CA ILE A 151 -2.55 -3.45 18.43
C ILE A 151 -2.92 -3.82 16.99
N ALA A 152 -2.36 -4.91 16.46
CA ALA A 152 -2.65 -5.34 15.09
C ALA A 152 -4.14 -5.66 14.83
N PRO A 153 -4.87 -6.38 15.71
CA PRO A 153 -6.32 -6.55 15.58
C PRO A 153 -7.12 -5.25 15.53
N ILE A 154 -6.78 -4.25 16.36
CA ILE A 154 -7.44 -2.95 16.34
C ILE A 154 -7.21 -2.26 15.00
N GLN A 155 -5.96 -2.17 14.55
CA GLN A 155 -5.61 -1.54 13.27
C GLN A 155 -6.29 -2.23 12.09
N ASN A 156 -6.28 -3.57 12.05
CA ASN A 156 -6.90 -4.35 10.98
C ASN A 156 -8.42 -4.23 10.97
N SER A 157 -9.06 -4.12 12.14
CA SER A 157 -10.50 -3.88 12.24
C SER A 157 -10.87 -2.51 11.70
N VAL A 158 -10.16 -1.46 12.12
CA VAL A 158 -10.38 -0.08 11.62
C VAL A 158 -10.15 0.00 10.12
N TYR A 159 -9.10 -0.67 9.61
CA TYR A 159 -8.86 -0.79 8.18
C TYR A 159 -10.05 -1.41 7.45
N LEU A 160 -10.57 -2.55 7.90
CA LEU A 160 -11.70 -3.21 7.25
C LEU A 160 -12.99 -2.38 7.30
N VAL A 161 -13.23 -1.67 8.41
CA VAL A 161 -14.34 -0.72 8.52
C VAL A 161 -14.18 0.39 7.49
N ALA A 162 -13.01 1.03 7.43
CA ALA A 162 -12.73 2.08 6.46
C ALA A 162 -12.89 1.58 5.02
N MET A 163 -12.39 0.38 4.71
CA MET A 163 -12.54 -0.23 3.39
C MET A 163 -14.01 -0.45 3.03
N ALA A 164 -14.84 -0.92 3.96
CA ALA A 164 -16.27 -1.09 3.74
C ALA A 164 -16.95 0.25 3.42
N LEU A 165 -16.66 1.30 4.21
CA LEU A 165 -17.24 2.64 4.02
C LEU A 165 -16.78 3.29 2.70
N ILE A 166 -15.48 3.19 2.37
CA ILE A 166 -14.92 3.67 1.10
C ILE A 166 -15.52 2.92 -0.08
N ALA A 167 -15.78 1.61 0.08
CA ALA A 167 -16.43 0.80 -0.93
C ALA A 167 -17.90 1.17 -1.15
N GLY A 168 -18.53 1.86 -0.20
CA GLY A 168 -19.90 2.36 -0.29
C GLY A 168 -20.87 1.74 0.71
N ALA A 169 -20.42 0.94 1.69
CA ALA A 169 -21.28 0.42 2.74
C ALA A 169 -21.94 1.57 3.51
N ARG A 170 -23.27 1.49 3.69
CA ARG A 170 -24.08 2.51 4.38
C ARG A 170 -24.73 2.00 5.65
N THR A 171 -24.75 0.69 5.87
CA THR A 171 -25.40 0.07 7.04
C THR A 171 -24.40 -0.67 7.92
N TYR A 172 -24.71 -0.73 9.22
CA TYR A 172 -23.91 -1.51 10.17
C TYR A 172 -23.76 -2.98 9.74
N HIS A 173 -24.83 -3.59 9.21
CA HIS A 173 -24.79 -4.98 8.78
C HIS A 173 -23.77 -5.21 7.66
N GLN A 174 -23.69 -4.30 6.68
CA GLN A 174 -22.71 -4.37 5.59
C GLN A 174 -21.27 -4.25 6.10
N VAL A 175 -21.03 -3.28 6.99
CA VAL A 175 -19.70 -3.07 7.59
C VAL A 175 -19.29 -4.30 8.41
N ARG A 176 -20.19 -4.80 9.26
CA ARG A 176 -19.96 -5.99 10.08
C ARG A 176 -19.67 -7.23 9.21
N ALA A 177 -20.38 -7.41 8.10
CA ALA A 177 -20.13 -8.51 7.17
C ALA A 177 -18.72 -8.43 6.58
N THR A 178 -18.30 -7.25 6.10
CA THR A 178 -16.93 -7.05 5.58
C THR A 178 -15.87 -7.34 6.64
N VAL A 179 -16.05 -6.84 7.87
CA VAL A 179 -15.11 -7.09 8.97
C VAL A 179 -15.07 -8.59 9.28
N LYS A 180 -16.22 -9.25 9.47
CA LYS A 180 -16.28 -10.68 9.82
C LYS A 180 -15.60 -11.57 8.78
N VAL A 181 -15.81 -11.29 7.49
CA VAL A 181 -15.24 -12.08 6.39
C VAL A 181 -13.76 -11.76 6.15
N GLY A 182 -13.38 -10.49 6.29
CA GLY A 182 -12.03 -10.01 6.00
C GLY A 182 -11.04 -10.18 7.14
N PHE A 183 -11.49 -10.17 8.39
CA PHE A 183 -10.62 -10.04 9.56
C PHE A 183 -9.53 -11.11 9.61
N TRP A 184 -9.91 -12.38 9.61
CA TRP A 184 -8.94 -13.48 9.67
C TRP A 184 -8.04 -13.56 8.44
N LYS A 185 -8.55 -13.16 7.26
CA LYS A 185 -7.76 -13.11 6.03
C LYS A 185 -6.63 -12.07 6.18
N VAL A 186 -6.96 -10.87 6.67
CA VAL A 186 -5.98 -9.79 6.90
C VAL A 186 -5.02 -10.14 8.04
N MET A 187 -5.52 -10.71 9.14
CA MET A 187 -4.68 -11.12 10.27
C MET A 187 -3.62 -12.15 9.86
N ARG A 188 -3.99 -13.19 9.08
CA ARG A 188 -3.04 -14.20 8.60
C ARG A 188 -1.96 -13.60 7.72
N VAL A 189 -2.32 -12.71 6.79
CA VAL A 189 -1.33 -12.01 5.96
C VAL A 189 -0.38 -11.21 6.85
N SER A 190 -0.91 -10.44 7.81
CA SER A 190 -0.10 -9.67 8.75
C SER A 190 0.87 -10.55 9.55
N TRP A 191 0.39 -11.67 10.11
CA TRP A 191 1.21 -12.55 10.95
C TRP A 191 2.26 -13.35 10.17
N ILE A 192 2.06 -13.59 8.88
CA ILE A 192 3.07 -14.25 8.04
C ILE A 192 4.07 -13.23 7.53
N THR A 193 3.60 -12.10 7.01
CA THR A 193 4.47 -11.09 6.41
C THR A 193 5.34 -10.38 7.44
N SER A 194 4.78 -9.99 8.60
CA SER A 194 5.52 -9.15 9.55
C SER A 194 6.81 -9.80 10.08
N PRO A 195 6.82 -11.07 10.51
CA PRO A 195 8.05 -11.72 10.97
C PRO A 195 9.09 -11.90 9.86
N ILE A 196 8.67 -12.23 8.65
CA ILE A 196 9.57 -12.42 7.50
C ILE A 196 10.26 -11.10 7.16
N CYS A 197 9.47 -10.02 7.04
CA CYS A 197 10.01 -8.69 6.76
C CYS A 197 10.86 -8.17 7.90
N LEU A 198 10.50 -8.45 9.15
CA LEU A 198 11.31 -8.07 10.31
C LEU A 198 12.65 -8.82 10.33
N ALA A 199 12.66 -10.12 10.06
CA ALA A 199 13.90 -10.91 9.99
C ALA A 199 14.82 -10.40 8.87
N PHE A 200 14.27 -10.05 7.71
CA PHE A 200 15.02 -9.42 6.63
C PHE A 200 15.59 -8.06 7.05
N ALA A 201 14.77 -7.18 7.63
CA ALA A 201 15.20 -5.87 8.07
C ALA A 201 16.32 -5.97 9.12
N GLN A 202 16.20 -6.87 10.10
CA GLN A 202 17.22 -7.09 11.12
C GLN A 202 18.54 -7.61 10.56
N LYS A 203 18.50 -8.43 9.51
CA LYS A 203 19.71 -9.04 8.93
C LYS A 203 20.44 -8.10 7.96
N PHE A 204 19.70 -7.29 7.21
CA PHE A 204 20.24 -6.59 6.03
C PHE A 204 20.13 -5.07 6.09
N LEU A 205 19.34 -4.49 7.00
CA LEU A 205 19.06 -3.06 7.00
C LEU A 205 19.45 -2.39 8.34
N PRO A 206 20.04 -1.18 8.28
CA PRO A 206 20.09 -0.28 9.43
C PRO A 206 18.68 0.01 9.95
N ASP A 207 18.55 0.15 11.26
CA ASP A 207 17.34 0.47 12.01
C ASP A 207 16.61 1.73 11.51
N GLN A 208 17.36 2.74 11.06
CA GLN A 208 16.82 3.96 10.45
C GLN A 208 16.02 3.68 9.16
N LEU A 209 16.38 2.63 8.42
CA LEU A 209 15.75 2.26 7.14
C LEU A 209 14.53 1.35 7.30
N TRP A 210 14.25 0.86 8.51
CA TRP A 210 13.17 -0.10 8.73
C TRP A 210 11.81 0.50 8.35
N ILE A 211 11.51 1.73 8.76
CA ILE A 211 10.22 2.37 8.43
C ILE A 211 10.04 2.56 6.91
N PRO A 212 10.99 3.15 6.16
CA PRO A 212 10.91 3.21 4.70
C PRO A 212 10.74 1.82 4.06
N PHE A 213 11.48 0.81 4.52
CA PHE A 213 11.37 -0.56 4.02
C PHE A 213 9.97 -1.14 4.23
N PHE A 214 9.43 -1.06 5.45
CA PHE A 214 8.08 -1.56 5.73
C PHE A 214 7.03 -0.81 4.92
N ASN A 215 7.18 0.49 4.70
CA ASN A 215 6.29 1.26 3.84
C ASN A 215 6.27 0.73 2.39
N ILE A 216 7.43 0.37 1.83
CA ILE A 216 7.54 -0.21 0.48
C ILE A 216 6.87 -1.59 0.43
N VAL A 217 7.14 -2.45 1.42
CA VAL A 217 6.53 -3.78 1.49
C VAL A 217 5.00 -3.67 1.61
N SER A 218 4.51 -2.83 2.53
CA SER A 218 3.08 -2.57 2.70
C SER A 218 2.46 -1.98 1.43
N PHE A 219 3.19 -1.11 0.72
CA PHE A 219 2.76 -0.56 -0.55
C PHE A 219 2.51 -1.66 -1.60
N ILE A 220 3.49 -2.56 -1.79
CA ILE A 220 3.41 -3.66 -2.77
C ILE A 220 2.25 -4.61 -2.42
N ILE A 221 2.21 -5.09 -1.18
CA ILE A 221 1.20 -6.05 -0.72
C ILE A 221 -0.20 -5.43 -0.81
N GLY A 222 -0.38 -4.20 -0.33
CA GLY A 222 -1.67 -3.52 -0.40
C GLY A 222 -2.11 -3.24 -1.83
N THR A 223 -1.20 -2.88 -2.73
CA THR A 223 -1.52 -2.73 -4.17
C THR A 223 -2.00 -4.05 -4.77
N TYR A 224 -1.30 -5.14 -4.49
CA TYR A 224 -1.68 -6.48 -4.95
C TYR A 224 -3.06 -6.88 -4.43
N ILE A 225 -3.29 -6.77 -3.12
CA ILE A 225 -4.58 -7.12 -2.49
C ILE A 225 -5.71 -6.26 -3.04
N ASN A 226 -5.52 -4.95 -3.17
CA ASN A 226 -6.52 -4.04 -3.74
C ASN A 226 -6.84 -4.40 -5.19
N THR A 227 -5.83 -4.71 -6.00
CA THR A 227 -5.98 -5.11 -7.40
C THR A 227 -6.79 -6.40 -7.52
N VAL A 228 -6.43 -7.44 -6.76
CA VAL A 228 -7.12 -8.74 -6.77
C VAL A 228 -8.58 -8.58 -6.32
N THR A 229 -8.81 -7.78 -5.27
CA THR A 229 -10.16 -7.52 -4.74
C THR A 229 -11.03 -6.81 -5.78
N LYS A 230 -10.49 -5.78 -6.44
CA LYS A 230 -11.19 -5.06 -7.52
C LYS A 230 -11.51 -5.97 -8.70
N LYS A 231 -10.55 -6.77 -9.16
CA LYS A 231 -10.77 -7.73 -10.26
C LYS A 231 -11.87 -8.74 -9.93
N LYS A 232 -11.86 -9.32 -8.73
CA LYS A 232 -12.89 -10.26 -8.27
C LYS A 232 -14.28 -9.60 -8.24
N ARG A 233 -14.37 -8.37 -7.71
CA ARG A 233 -15.62 -7.61 -7.69
C ARG A 233 -16.15 -7.34 -9.11
N LEU A 234 -15.29 -6.86 -10.01
CA LEU A 234 -15.69 -6.59 -11.39
C LEU A 234 -16.14 -7.86 -12.13
N ALA A 235 -15.47 -8.98 -11.90
CA ALA A 235 -15.88 -10.28 -12.44
C ALA A 235 -17.26 -10.72 -11.90
N ALA A 236 -17.52 -10.54 -10.61
CA ALA A 236 -18.82 -10.84 -10.01
C ALA A 236 -19.94 -9.96 -10.59
N LEU A 237 -19.67 -8.67 -10.79
CA LEU A 237 -20.62 -7.74 -11.44
C LEU A 237 -20.91 -8.16 -12.88
N ARG A 238 -19.88 -8.51 -13.67
CA ARG A 238 -20.06 -9.02 -15.03
C ARG A 238 -20.89 -10.31 -15.06
N LYS A 239 -20.64 -11.24 -14.13
CA LYS A 239 -21.40 -12.50 -14.06
C LYS A 239 -22.88 -12.25 -13.72
N LYS A 240 -23.20 -11.24 -12.92
CA LYS A 240 -24.59 -10.84 -12.65
C LYS A 240 -25.25 -10.21 -13.89
N HIS A 241 -24.57 -9.26 -14.53
CA HIS A 241 -25.08 -8.62 -15.76
C HIS A 241 -25.29 -9.62 -16.90
N PHE A 242 -24.32 -10.46 -17.23
CA PHE A 242 -24.42 -11.40 -18.37
C PHE A 242 -25.04 -12.76 -18.01
N GLY A 243 -25.29 -13.02 -16.72
CA GLY A 243 -25.95 -14.24 -16.25
C GLY A 243 -27.47 -14.15 -16.22
N ASP A 244 -28.01 -12.92 -16.16
CA ASP A 244 -29.46 -12.64 -16.14
C ASP A 244 -30.07 -12.68 -17.55
N ASP A 245 -29.30 -12.34 -18.59
CA ASP A 245 -29.75 -12.29 -19.99
C ASP A 245 -29.97 -13.68 -20.65
N ARG A 246 -29.67 -14.80 -19.96
CA ARG A 246 -29.83 -16.17 -20.51
C ARG A 246 -31.07 -16.92 -20.03
N ARG A 247 -32.17 -16.24 -19.69
CA ARG A 247 -33.44 -16.93 -19.41
C ARG A 247 -34.68 -16.21 -19.97
N PRO A 248 -35.10 -16.56 -21.18
CA PRO A 248 -36.48 -16.92 -21.44
C PRO A 248 -36.55 -18.45 -21.53
N ASP A 249 -37.48 -19.03 -20.78
CA ASP A 249 -37.87 -20.45 -20.86
C ASP A 249 -36.99 -21.46 -20.10
N ASP A 250 -37.21 -21.57 -18.79
CA ASP A 250 -37.39 -22.90 -18.19
C ASP A 250 -38.02 -22.77 -16.78
N ARG A 251 -39.36 -22.80 -16.74
CA ARG A 251 -40.12 -23.06 -15.50
C ARG A 251 -40.19 -24.57 -15.28
N ARG A 252 -39.06 -25.23 -14.97
CA ARG A 252 -39.10 -26.54 -14.33
C ARG A 252 -37.81 -26.84 -13.56
N SER A 253 -37.99 -27.13 -12.27
CA SER A 253 -37.14 -28.04 -11.50
C SER A 253 -35.69 -27.60 -11.22
N THR A 254 -35.49 -26.62 -10.34
CA THR A 254 -34.26 -26.54 -9.51
C THR A 254 -34.57 -26.05 -8.09
N ALA A 255 -35.48 -26.75 -7.40
CA ALA A 255 -35.53 -26.72 -5.94
C ALA A 255 -34.35 -27.56 -5.42
N GLY A 256 -33.23 -26.93 -5.05
CA GLY A 256 -32.16 -27.67 -4.36
C GLY A 256 -30.72 -27.14 -4.48
N MET A 257 -30.43 -26.12 -5.29
CA MET A 257 -29.07 -25.57 -5.34
C MET A 257 -28.94 -24.43 -4.31
N PRO A 258 -28.09 -24.57 -3.26
CA PRO A 258 -27.79 -23.43 -2.39
C PRO A 258 -27.15 -22.34 -3.23
N PRO A 259 -27.48 -21.05 -3.03
CA PRO A 259 -26.78 -19.97 -3.71
C PRO A 259 -25.28 -20.11 -3.43
N PRO A 260 -24.41 -19.83 -4.42
CA PRO A 260 -22.98 -19.70 -4.16
C PRO A 260 -22.81 -18.79 -2.96
N ARG A 261 -22.05 -19.24 -1.95
CA ARG A 261 -21.69 -18.40 -0.80
C ARG A 261 -20.87 -17.22 -1.33
N ASP A 262 -21.57 -16.16 -1.73
CA ASP A 262 -21.01 -14.90 -2.14
C ASP A 262 -20.38 -14.27 -0.88
N ASP A 263 -19.08 -14.50 -0.72
CA ASP A 263 -18.18 -13.89 0.28
C ASP A 263 -18.06 -12.35 0.11
N TYR A 264 -18.90 -11.74 -0.73
CA TYR A 264 -18.94 -10.32 -1.00
C TYR A 264 -20.35 -9.77 -0.73
N PRO A 265 -20.48 -8.68 0.03
CA PRO A 265 -21.77 -8.00 0.17
C PRO A 265 -22.28 -7.57 -1.22
N PRO A 266 -23.60 -7.69 -1.48
CA PRO A 266 -24.17 -7.32 -2.77
C PRO A 266 -23.93 -5.83 -3.08
N PRO A 267 -23.81 -5.46 -4.37
CA PRO A 267 -23.72 -4.06 -4.76
C PRO A 267 -25.02 -3.36 -4.36
N MET A 268 -24.95 -2.53 -3.31
CA MET A 268 -26.05 -1.69 -2.88
C MET A 268 -25.82 -0.28 -3.41
N GLY A 269 -26.61 0.13 -4.41
CA GLY A 269 -26.68 1.52 -4.83
C GLY A 269 -27.27 1.75 -6.21
N GLY A 270 -28.55 2.11 -6.24
CA GLY A 270 -29.19 3.00 -7.23
C GLY A 270 -29.51 2.38 -8.60
N PRO A 271 -30.54 2.92 -9.30
CA PRO A 271 -30.80 2.54 -10.68
C PRO A 271 -29.54 2.77 -11.50
N ASN A 272 -29.11 1.74 -12.23
CA ASN A 272 -28.08 1.89 -13.24
C ASN A 272 -28.56 2.95 -14.25
N PRO A 273 -27.68 3.86 -14.74
CA PRO A 273 -28.05 4.71 -15.85
C PRO A 273 -28.44 3.82 -17.04
N PRO A 274 -29.56 4.11 -17.71
CA PRO A 274 -29.92 3.43 -18.94
C PRO A 274 -28.80 3.69 -19.96
N TYR A 275 -28.36 2.62 -20.62
CA TYR A 275 -27.57 2.73 -21.84
C TYR A 275 -28.44 3.35 -22.93
#